data_AF-A0A973HH19-F1
#
_entry.id   AF-A0A973HH19-F1
#
_cell.length_a   1.000
_cell.length_b   1.000
_cell.length_c   1.000
_cell.angle_alpha   90.00
_cell.angle_beta   90.00
_cell.angle_gamma   90.00
#
_symmetry.space_group_name_H-M   'P 1'
#
loop_
_entity.id
_entity.type
_entity.pdbx_description
1 polymer ?
#
loop_
_entity_poly.entity_id
_entity_poly.type
_entity_poly.pdbx_seq_one_letter_code
_entity_poly.pdbx_strand_id
1 'polypeptide(L)'
;MNNQSNTSTKYKCDNFDNFDNCSITRDTGDFPKETSKTLTLEVAFVYEAIVIKPRCRKPSLITIKDKVKVQIRTATLDELPVAFRIGDQSIRWDGERLWDFYLERVANQPDRKVEIAEVVENTKSNGTSYKYSCPGAASPFKNFWHNLRWSNVRLGHKHNFSECGFDKWITDDELIEKSGCAYREWVEDNRDDVVANLNNIVDGLMSVDGILYGLASEPRYEVNSFGAGHNYSVCMFISYGYNSNISNRCYFNALEFDKAQASYIERNPNKGKVAEPNCGNRIEVLIPAAVICKPKLDHVE
;
A
#
# COMPACT_ATOMS: atom_id res chain seq x y z
N MET A 1 -9.13 53.07 -39.42
CA MET A 1 -10.10 52.55 -38.45
C MET A 1 -9.33 51.77 -37.40
N ASN A 2 -9.30 52.32 -36.17
CA ASN A 2 -8.98 51.78 -34.82
C ASN A 2 -8.05 50.55 -34.76
N ASN A 3 -6.83 50.56 -34.21
CA ASN A 3 -6.25 51.15 -32.98
C ASN A 3 -6.94 50.75 -31.67
N GLN A 4 -6.32 49.79 -30.95
CA GLN A 4 -6.25 49.59 -29.48
C GLN A 4 -5.88 48.11 -29.20
N SER A 5 -5.15 47.69 -28.17
CA SER A 5 -4.09 48.25 -27.31
C SER A 5 -3.70 47.07 -26.40
N ASN A 6 -2.49 46.53 -26.51
CA ASN A 6 -1.98 45.52 -25.58
C ASN A 6 -1.44 46.21 -24.33
N THR A 7 -2.23 46.22 -23.26
CA THR A 7 -1.78 46.65 -21.94
C THR A 7 -1.15 45.48 -21.18
N SER A 8 0.13 45.68 -20.88
CA SER A 8 0.92 44.98 -19.86
C SER A 8 0.24 45.08 -18.50
N THR A 9 0.12 43.95 -17.80
CA THR A 9 -0.10 43.94 -16.35
C THR A 9 1.01 43.14 -15.69
N LYS A 10 2.01 43.89 -15.18
CA LYS A 10 2.94 43.43 -14.15
C LYS A 10 2.13 43.21 -12.87
N TYR A 11 2.22 42.02 -12.27
CA TYR A 11 1.87 41.85 -10.86
C TYR A 11 3.16 41.63 -10.06
N LYS A 12 3.52 42.67 -9.30
CA LYS A 12 4.31 42.58 -8.09
C LYS A 12 3.47 41.83 -7.04
N CYS A 13 4.08 40.90 -6.33
CA CYS A 13 3.56 40.44 -5.04
C CYS A 13 4.68 40.63 -4.01
N ASP A 14 4.53 41.68 -3.22
CA ASP A 14 5.28 41.90 -1.98
C ASP A 14 4.60 41.09 -0.86
N ASN A 15 5.42 40.35 -0.11
CA ASN A 15 5.29 39.66 1.20
C ASN A 15 3.96 39.57 2.01
N PHE A 16 3.93 38.46 2.77
CA PHE A 16 3.29 38.16 4.08
C PHE A 16 1.98 37.34 4.11
N ASP A 17 2.14 36.12 4.67
CA ASP A 17 1.30 35.41 5.64
C ASP A 17 -0.23 35.40 5.49
N ASN A 18 -0.76 34.28 4.94
CA ASN A 18 -1.95 33.56 5.43
C ASN A 18 -2.32 32.47 4.41
N PHE A 19 -1.95 31.22 4.69
CA PHE A 19 -2.47 30.05 3.98
C PHE A 19 -3.57 29.41 4.83
N ASP A 20 -4.75 30.01 4.80
CA ASP A 20 -5.99 29.32 5.14
C ASP A 20 -7.07 29.79 4.16
N ASN A 21 -7.78 28.81 3.60
CA ASN A 21 -8.93 28.91 2.70
C ASN A 21 -8.65 29.32 1.24
N CYS A 22 -8.31 28.33 0.41
CA CYS A 22 -8.63 28.36 -1.01
C CYS A 22 -9.30 27.05 -1.42
N SER A 23 -10.62 27.00 -1.28
CA SER A 23 -11.47 25.95 -1.82
C SER A 23 -11.58 26.10 -3.33
N ILE A 24 -10.71 25.41 -4.06
CA ILE A 24 -10.81 25.26 -5.51
C ILE A 24 -11.80 24.13 -5.78
N THR A 25 -13.02 24.48 -6.18
CA THR A 25 -14.00 23.56 -6.73
C THR A 25 -13.45 23.00 -8.05
N ARG A 26 -13.02 21.73 -8.03
CA ARG A 26 -12.68 20.98 -9.24
C ARG A 26 -13.98 20.48 -9.85
N ASP A 27 -14.24 20.86 -11.09
CA ASP A 27 -15.21 20.18 -11.96
C ASP A 27 -14.69 18.75 -12.18
N THR A 28 -15.11 17.83 -11.32
CA THR A 28 -14.98 16.40 -11.55
C THR A 28 -16.12 16.02 -12.47
N GLY A 29 -15.80 15.67 -13.72
CA GLY A 29 -16.77 15.03 -14.60
C GLY A 29 -17.45 13.89 -13.86
N ASP A 30 -18.78 13.83 -13.97
CA ASP A 30 -19.66 12.86 -13.31
C ASP A 30 -19.23 11.43 -13.64
N PHE A 31 -18.37 10.86 -12.79
CA PHE A 31 -18.29 9.43 -12.59
C PHE A 31 -19.35 9.09 -11.54
N PRO A 32 -20.26 8.13 -11.81
CA PRO A 32 -21.31 7.79 -10.87
C PRO A 32 -20.67 7.29 -9.57
N LYS A 33 -20.89 8.04 -8.47
CA LYS A 33 -20.65 7.56 -7.09
C LYS A 33 -21.69 6.51 -6.75
N GLU A 34 -21.58 5.35 -7.38
CA GLU A 34 -22.39 4.19 -7.05
C GLU A 34 -21.84 3.57 -5.76
N THR A 35 -22.73 3.25 -4.82
CA THR A 35 -22.42 2.55 -3.58
C THR A 35 -21.61 1.29 -3.89
N SER A 36 -20.30 1.33 -3.64
CA SER A 36 -19.40 0.20 -3.87
C SER A 36 -19.94 -1.02 -3.13
N LYS A 37 -20.19 -2.11 -3.86
CA LYS A 37 -20.55 -3.38 -3.24
C LYS A 37 -19.40 -3.83 -2.34
N THR A 38 -19.72 -4.46 -1.21
CA THR A 38 -18.72 -4.93 -0.25
C THR A 38 -19.01 -6.34 0.22
N LEU A 39 -17.94 -7.14 0.40
CA LEU A 39 -17.96 -8.44 1.05
C LEU A 39 -17.61 -8.29 2.53
N THR A 40 -18.48 -8.73 3.43
CA THR A 40 -18.19 -8.72 4.87
C THR A 40 -17.51 -10.02 5.31
N LEU A 41 -16.39 -9.91 6.02
CA LEU A 41 -15.65 -11.03 6.62
C LEU A 41 -15.46 -10.82 8.11
N GLU A 42 -15.61 -11.88 8.90
CA GLU A 42 -15.24 -11.87 10.31
C GLU A 42 -13.80 -12.36 10.43
N VAL A 43 -12.89 -11.46 10.83
CA VAL A 43 -11.47 -11.74 10.99
C VAL A 43 -11.18 -11.86 12.47
N ALA A 44 -10.61 -12.99 12.86
CA ALA A 44 -10.09 -13.17 14.20
C ALA A 44 -8.69 -12.56 14.28
N PHE A 45 -8.38 -11.89 15.39
CA PHE A 45 -7.09 -11.27 15.65
C PHE A 45 -6.69 -11.40 17.11
N VAL A 46 -5.43 -11.11 17.40
CA VAL A 46 -4.86 -11.12 18.74
C VAL A 46 -4.37 -9.71 19.11
N TYR A 47 -4.61 -9.30 20.34
CA TYR A 47 -4.16 -8.02 20.89
C TYR A 47 -3.67 -8.17 22.34
N GLU A 48 -2.95 -7.16 22.83
CA GLU A 48 -2.39 -7.13 24.17
C GLU A 48 -3.20 -6.19 25.08
N ALA A 49 -3.36 -6.59 26.33
CA ALA A 49 -4.01 -5.78 27.36
C ALA A 49 -3.21 -5.78 28.65
N ILE A 50 -3.20 -4.65 29.35
CA ILE A 50 -2.65 -4.51 30.70
C ILE A 50 -3.81 -4.52 31.68
N VAL A 51 -3.81 -5.49 32.58
CA VAL A 51 -4.85 -5.66 33.59
C VAL A 51 -4.28 -5.79 34.98
N ILE A 52 -5.07 -5.49 36.00
CA ILE A 52 -4.78 -5.88 37.38
C ILE A 52 -5.67 -7.06 37.74
N LYS A 53 -5.07 -8.25 37.95
CA LYS A 53 -5.79 -9.49 38.29
C LYS A 53 -6.45 -9.42 39.68
N PRO A 54 -7.50 -10.22 39.96
CA PRO A 54 -8.11 -10.29 41.28
C PRO A 54 -7.04 -10.72 42.30
N ARG A 55 -6.90 -9.97 43.40
CA ARG A 55 -5.88 -10.15 44.47
C ARG A 55 -4.45 -9.72 44.11
N CYS A 56 -4.20 -9.20 42.91
CA CYS A 56 -2.92 -8.62 42.54
C CYS A 56 -2.92 -7.10 42.75
N ARG A 57 -1.75 -6.54 43.07
CA ARG A 57 -1.53 -5.07 43.10
C ARG A 57 -0.80 -4.55 41.87
N LYS A 58 0.02 -5.41 41.23
CA LYS A 58 0.84 -5.04 40.08
C LYS A 58 0.06 -5.30 38.78
N PRO A 59 0.14 -4.41 37.79
CA PRO A 59 -0.34 -4.68 36.45
C PRO A 59 0.33 -5.93 35.86
N SER A 60 -0.38 -6.62 34.98
CA SER A 60 0.09 -7.78 34.24
C SER A 60 -0.34 -7.66 32.80
N LEU A 61 0.56 -8.02 31.88
CA LEU A 61 0.25 -8.16 30.47
C LEU A 61 -0.53 -9.46 30.27
N ILE A 62 -1.55 -9.41 29.44
CA ILE A 62 -2.28 -10.58 28.95
C ILE A 62 -2.49 -10.45 27.45
N THR A 63 -2.64 -11.59 26.79
CA THR A 63 -2.95 -11.67 25.36
C THR A 63 -4.40 -12.09 25.20
N ILE A 64 -5.15 -11.35 24.39
CA ILE A 64 -6.57 -11.56 24.16
C ILE A 64 -6.82 -11.90 22.70
N LYS A 65 -7.68 -12.88 22.47
CA LYS A 65 -8.25 -13.16 21.16
C LYS A 65 -9.60 -12.45 21.02
N ASP A 66 -9.82 -11.84 19.87
CA ASP A 66 -11.07 -11.19 19.52
C ASP A 66 -11.36 -11.32 18.02
N LYS A 67 -12.52 -10.84 17.60
CA LYS A 67 -12.96 -10.83 16.22
C LYS A 67 -13.52 -9.48 15.83
N VAL A 68 -13.31 -9.12 14.57
CA VAL A 68 -13.88 -7.90 14.00
C VAL A 68 -14.44 -8.19 12.61
N LYS A 69 -15.56 -7.55 12.28
CA LYS A 69 -16.11 -7.59 10.93
C LYS A 69 -15.44 -6.52 10.08
N VAL A 70 -14.93 -6.92 8.93
CA VAL A 70 -14.34 -6.03 7.93
C VAL A 70 -15.03 -6.16 6.59
N GLN A 71 -14.90 -5.12 5.78
CA GLN A 71 -15.57 -5.00 4.49
C GLN A 71 -14.54 -4.87 3.38
N ILE A 72 -14.41 -5.90 2.54
CA ILE A 72 -13.58 -5.85 1.34
C ILE A 72 -14.42 -5.30 0.19
N ARG A 73 -13.90 -4.32 -0.54
CA ARG A 73 -14.57 -3.77 -1.73
C ARG A 73 -14.72 -4.83 -2.81
N THR A 74 -15.84 -4.80 -3.52
CA THR A 74 -16.09 -5.69 -4.66
C THR A 74 -16.47 -4.86 -5.88
N ALA A 75 -15.98 -5.26 -7.04
CA ALA A 75 -16.26 -4.62 -8.31
C ALA A 75 -16.27 -5.65 -9.45
N THR A 76 -16.59 -5.19 -10.65
CA THR A 76 -16.50 -5.95 -11.90
C THR A 76 -15.40 -5.40 -12.79
N LEU A 77 -14.94 -6.18 -13.78
CA LEU A 77 -13.93 -5.70 -14.71
C LEU A 77 -14.41 -4.49 -15.55
N ASP A 78 -15.73 -4.33 -15.72
CA ASP A 78 -16.34 -3.20 -16.43
C ASP A 78 -16.27 -1.90 -15.62
N GLU A 79 -16.34 -2.01 -14.29
CA GLU A 79 -16.22 -0.87 -13.36
C GLU A 79 -14.75 -0.43 -13.16
N LEU A 80 -13.78 -1.29 -13.50
CA LEU A 80 -12.35 -1.03 -13.36
C LEU A 80 -11.62 -1.06 -14.71
N PRO A 81 -11.68 0.02 -15.51
CA PRO A 81 -10.95 0.08 -16.77
C PRO A 81 -9.43 0.01 -16.56
N VAL A 82 -8.72 -0.49 -17.57
CA VAL A 82 -7.25 -0.55 -17.55
C VAL A 82 -6.68 0.84 -17.79
N ALA A 83 -5.87 1.34 -16.86
CA ALA A 83 -5.19 2.63 -16.96
C ALA A 83 -3.78 2.50 -17.56
N PHE A 84 -3.07 1.42 -17.24
CA PHE A 84 -1.72 1.16 -17.73
C PHE A 84 -1.56 -0.27 -18.26
N ARG A 85 -0.85 -0.43 -19.37
CA ARG A 85 -0.32 -1.73 -19.80
C ARG A 85 1.20 -1.71 -19.85
N ILE A 86 1.81 -2.78 -19.32
CA ILE A 86 3.26 -2.96 -19.27
C ILE A 86 3.55 -4.43 -19.58
N GLY A 87 3.89 -4.73 -20.83
CA GLY A 87 3.94 -6.12 -21.29
C GLY A 87 2.58 -6.80 -21.09
N ASP A 88 2.58 -7.93 -20.37
CA ASP A 88 1.35 -8.68 -20.04
C ASP A 88 0.61 -8.14 -18.79
N GLN A 89 1.19 -7.18 -18.08
CA GLN A 89 0.59 -6.58 -16.89
C GLN A 89 -0.45 -5.52 -17.27
N SER A 90 -1.60 -5.53 -16.61
CA SER A 90 -2.69 -4.58 -16.81
C SER A 90 -3.12 -3.98 -15.48
N ILE A 91 -2.73 -2.72 -15.23
CA ILE A 91 -3.07 -1.99 -14.01
C ILE A 91 -4.37 -1.23 -14.25
N ARG A 92 -5.33 -1.43 -13.34
CA ARG A 92 -6.68 -0.88 -13.42
C ARG A 92 -6.83 0.34 -12.52
N TRP A 93 -7.83 1.16 -12.80
CA TRP A 93 -8.09 2.40 -12.05
C TRP A 93 -9.57 2.52 -11.72
N ASP A 94 -9.88 2.84 -10.46
CA ASP A 94 -11.26 3.02 -9.97
C ASP A 94 -11.71 4.49 -9.96
N GLY A 95 -10.90 5.40 -10.55
CA GLY A 95 -11.12 6.84 -10.50
C GLY A 95 -10.31 7.55 -9.41
N GLU A 96 -9.76 6.82 -8.43
CA GLU A 96 -8.96 7.36 -7.34
C GLU A 96 -7.61 6.62 -7.19
N ARG A 97 -7.64 5.29 -7.24
CA ARG A 97 -6.54 4.39 -6.90
C ARG A 97 -6.29 3.37 -7.99
N LEU A 98 -5.06 2.86 -8.01
CA LEU A 98 -4.62 1.86 -8.96
C LEU A 98 -4.67 0.47 -8.34
N TRP A 99 -5.03 -0.51 -9.15
CA TRP A 99 -5.27 -1.88 -8.72
C TRP A 99 -4.61 -2.85 -9.69
N ASP A 100 -3.93 -3.85 -9.14
CA ASP A 100 -3.38 -4.97 -9.90
C ASP A 100 -3.65 -6.28 -9.17
N PHE A 101 -3.44 -7.42 -9.82
CA PHE A 101 -3.60 -8.71 -9.19
C PHE A 101 -2.76 -8.81 -7.91
N TYR A 102 -3.40 -9.20 -6.81
CA TYR A 102 -2.66 -9.55 -5.60
C TYR A 102 -2.21 -11.00 -5.74
N LEU A 103 -1.06 -11.17 -6.39
CA LEU A 103 -0.53 -12.49 -6.76
C LEU A 103 0.02 -13.22 -5.53
N GLU A 104 -0.32 -14.50 -5.44
CA GLU A 104 0.34 -15.40 -4.51
C GLU A 104 1.70 -15.80 -5.09
N ARG A 105 2.77 -15.40 -4.41
CA ARG A 105 4.15 -15.66 -4.83
C ARG A 105 4.80 -16.68 -3.93
N VAL A 106 5.22 -17.79 -4.53
CA VAL A 106 5.88 -18.88 -3.81
C VAL A 106 7.18 -19.20 -4.54
N ALA A 107 8.26 -19.35 -3.78
CA ALA A 107 9.57 -19.70 -4.34
C ALA A 107 9.45 -20.98 -5.21
N ASN A 108 10.02 -20.93 -6.41
CA ASN A 108 10.04 -22.02 -7.39
C ASN A 108 8.66 -22.45 -7.92
N GLN A 109 7.64 -21.59 -7.82
CA GLN A 109 6.33 -21.80 -8.44
C GLN A 109 5.94 -20.58 -9.27
N PRO A 110 5.12 -20.75 -10.32
CA PRO A 110 4.60 -19.61 -11.06
C PRO A 110 3.66 -18.78 -10.16
N ASP A 111 3.70 -17.47 -10.33
CA ASP A 111 2.74 -16.56 -9.71
C ASP A 111 1.31 -16.96 -10.09
N ARG A 112 0.42 -17.01 -9.10
CA ARG A 112 -1.00 -17.33 -9.32
C ARG A 112 -1.92 -16.24 -8.83
N LYS A 113 -3.05 -16.12 -9.50
CA LYS A 113 -4.18 -15.31 -9.03
C LYS A 113 -4.87 -16.03 -7.87
N VAL A 114 -5.42 -15.25 -6.95
CA VAL A 114 -6.13 -15.73 -5.78
C VAL A 114 -7.60 -15.43 -5.93
N GLU A 115 -8.44 -16.43 -5.69
CA GLU A 115 -9.89 -16.27 -5.62
C GLU A 115 -10.28 -15.71 -4.24
N ILE A 116 -11.24 -14.79 -4.21
CA ILE A 116 -11.76 -14.25 -2.95
C ILE A 116 -12.38 -15.34 -2.08
N ALA A 117 -12.95 -16.38 -2.69
CA ALA A 117 -13.50 -17.53 -1.98
C ALA A 117 -12.44 -18.27 -1.14
N GLU A 118 -11.22 -18.40 -1.67
CA GLU A 118 -10.08 -19.00 -0.97
C GLU A 118 -9.68 -18.13 0.24
N VAL A 119 -9.66 -16.80 0.08
CA VAL A 119 -9.43 -15.86 1.19
C VAL A 119 -10.49 -16.02 2.27
N VAL A 120 -11.77 -16.11 1.89
CA VAL A 120 -12.88 -16.32 2.84
C VAL A 120 -12.69 -17.60 3.62
N GLU A 121 -12.38 -18.71 2.94
CA GLU A 121 -12.16 -20.02 3.56
C GLU A 121 -10.96 -19.99 4.52
N ASN A 122 -9.82 -19.49 4.07
CA ASN A 122 -8.61 -19.37 4.88
C ASN A 122 -8.83 -18.43 6.08
N THR A 123 -9.63 -17.38 5.94
CA THR A 123 -9.96 -16.50 7.07
C THR A 123 -10.83 -17.21 8.09
N LYS A 124 -11.86 -17.95 7.66
CA LYS A 124 -12.74 -18.73 8.54
C LYS A 124 -12.00 -19.82 9.29
N SER A 125 -10.99 -20.42 8.67
CA SER A 125 -10.14 -21.45 9.27
C SER A 125 -8.99 -20.88 10.11
N ASN A 126 -8.92 -19.55 10.28
CA ASN A 126 -7.81 -18.83 10.90
C ASN A 126 -6.43 -19.14 10.27
N GLY A 127 -6.42 -19.46 8.98
CA GLY A 127 -5.23 -19.78 8.20
C GLY A 127 -4.71 -21.20 8.41
N THR A 128 -5.45 -22.10 9.05
CA THR A 128 -5.06 -23.51 9.24
C THR A 128 -5.07 -24.30 7.93
N SER A 129 -5.97 -23.96 7.00
CA SER A 129 -6.00 -24.51 5.63
C SER A 129 -4.88 -23.95 4.74
N TYR A 130 -4.22 -22.88 5.15
CA TYR A 130 -3.16 -22.23 4.39
C TYR A 130 -1.78 -22.78 4.77
N LYS A 131 -1.09 -23.37 3.79
CA LYS A 131 0.14 -24.15 3.97
C LYS A 131 1.32 -23.36 4.52
N TYR A 132 1.41 -22.06 4.26
CA TYR A 132 2.57 -21.25 4.63
C TYR A 132 2.44 -20.66 6.03
N SER A 133 3.58 -20.42 6.68
CA SER A 133 3.62 -19.88 8.04
C SER A 133 3.40 -18.37 8.11
N CYS A 134 3.77 -17.63 7.07
CA CYS A 134 3.53 -16.18 6.97
C CYS A 134 2.24 -15.88 6.18
N PRO A 135 1.62 -14.69 6.37
CA PRO A 135 0.52 -14.25 5.52
C PRO A 135 0.94 -14.13 4.05
N GLY A 136 -0.02 -14.34 3.16
CA GLY A 136 0.13 -14.15 1.71
C GLY A 136 -1.20 -13.72 1.09
N ALA A 137 -1.26 -13.63 -0.23
CA ALA A 137 -2.46 -13.17 -0.93
C ALA A 137 -3.67 -14.08 -0.67
N ALA A 138 -3.46 -15.39 -0.56
CA ALA A 138 -4.52 -16.34 -0.23
C ALA A 138 -4.94 -16.34 1.26
N SER A 139 -4.13 -15.78 2.16
CA SER A 139 -4.45 -15.70 3.58
C SER A 139 -3.87 -14.40 4.20
N PRO A 140 -4.40 -13.23 3.81
CA PRO A 140 -3.84 -11.94 4.21
C PRO A 140 -4.02 -11.65 5.70
N PHE A 141 -4.98 -12.32 6.35
CA PHE A 141 -5.28 -12.19 7.77
C PHE A 141 -4.76 -13.35 8.61
N LYS A 142 -3.83 -14.17 8.08
CA LYS A 142 -3.28 -15.30 8.83
C LYS A 142 -2.61 -14.82 10.10
N ASN A 143 -3.03 -15.40 11.23
CA ASN A 143 -2.49 -15.14 12.56
C ASN A 143 -2.29 -13.63 12.81
N PHE A 144 -3.34 -12.85 12.56
CA PHE A 144 -3.21 -11.39 12.55
C PHE A 144 -3.05 -10.82 13.96
N TRP A 145 -1.97 -10.06 14.15
CA TRP A 145 -1.68 -9.28 15.35
C TRP A 145 -0.76 -8.11 14.95
N HIS A 146 -0.66 -7.08 15.80
CA HIS A 146 0.19 -5.92 15.52
C HIS A 146 1.25 -5.71 16.61
N ASN A 147 2.53 -5.79 16.21
CA ASN A 147 3.68 -5.46 17.06
C ASN A 147 3.81 -3.95 17.18
N LEU A 148 2.93 -3.31 17.94
CA LEU A 148 3.42 -2.13 18.62
C LEU A 148 4.38 -2.65 19.68
N ARG A 149 5.58 -2.07 19.77
CA ARG A 149 6.49 -2.19 20.93
C ARG A 149 5.84 -1.57 22.18
N TRP A 150 4.56 -1.82 22.39
CA TRP A 150 3.64 -1.20 23.30
C TRP A 150 3.93 -1.65 24.73
N SER A 151 4.13 -2.95 24.93
CA SER A 151 4.70 -3.53 26.15
C SER A 151 6.11 -2.98 26.45
N ASN A 152 6.93 -2.75 25.42
CA ASN A 152 8.26 -2.13 25.55
C ASN A 152 8.24 -0.70 26.07
N VAL A 153 7.30 0.10 25.59
CA VAL A 153 7.12 1.49 26.02
C VAL A 153 6.56 1.56 27.45
N ARG A 154 5.68 0.63 27.84
CA ARG A 154 4.95 0.71 29.13
C ARG A 154 5.59 -0.05 30.29
N LEU A 155 6.11 -1.26 30.04
CA LEU A 155 6.66 -2.13 31.09
C LEU A 155 8.20 -2.10 31.14
N GLY A 156 8.84 -1.35 30.24
CA GLY A 156 10.30 -1.14 30.15
C GLY A 156 11.06 -2.38 29.67
N HIS A 157 12.28 -2.28 29.16
CA HIS A 157 13.00 -3.32 28.36
C HIS A 157 13.24 -4.71 29.02
N LYS A 158 12.70 -4.96 30.22
CA LYS A 158 12.82 -6.20 30.99
C LYS A 158 11.56 -7.08 30.98
N HIS A 159 10.48 -6.69 30.29
CA HIS A 159 9.36 -7.63 30.09
C HIS A 159 9.84 -8.78 29.19
N ASN A 160 9.47 -9.99 29.55
CA ASN A 160 9.99 -11.18 28.91
C ASN A 160 9.38 -11.28 27.51
N PHE A 161 10.20 -11.41 26.46
CA PHE A 161 9.71 -11.54 25.08
C PHE A 161 8.77 -12.75 24.90
N SER A 162 8.90 -13.78 25.75
CA SER A 162 8.02 -14.95 25.81
C SER A 162 6.72 -14.72 26.59
N GLU A 163 6.58 -13.61 27.31
CA GLU A 163 5.33 -13.18 27.95
C GLU A 163 4.59 -12.12 27.11
N CYS A 164 5.28 -11.56 26.12
CA CYS A 164 4.70 -10.71 25.08
C CYS A 164 4.18 -11.65 24.00
N GLY A 165 2.96 -11.46 23.51
CA GLY A 165 2.23 -12.44 22.69
C GLY A 165 2.79 -12.67 21.27
N PHE A 166 4.08 -12.42 21.04
CA PHE A 166 4.77 -12.53 19.75
C PHE A 166 4.88 -13.96 19.24
N ASP A 167 4.74 -14.94 20.11
CA ASP A 167 4.76 -16.38 19.81
C ASP A 167 3.37 -17.01 19.82
N LYS A 168 2.33 -16.30 20.27
CA LYS A 168 0.98 -16.86 20.39
C LYS A 168 0.26 -16.84 19.05
N TRP A 169 -0.17 -18.01 18.62
CA TRP A 169 -1.00 -18.16 17.44
C TRP A 169 -2.46 -18.05 17.85
N ILE A 170 -3.28 -17.50 16.97
CA ILE A 170 -4.73 -17.39 17.19
C ILE A 170 -5.43 -18.74 17.46
N THR A 171 -4.77 -19.83 17.09
CA THR A 171 -5.19 -21.21 17.32
C THR A 171 -4.73 -21.79 18.65
N ASP A 172 -3.92 -21.07 19.43
CA ASP A 172 -3.40 -21.58 20.71
C ASP A 172 -4.50 -21.62 21.76
N ASP A 173 -4.60 -22.77 22.45
CA ASP A 173 -5.61 -23.03 23.48
C ASP A 173 -5.51 -22.08 24.69
N GLU A 174 -4.34 -21.46 24.88
CA GLU A 174 -4.09 -20.52 25.98
C GLU A 174 -4.67 -19.12 25.75
N LEU A 175 -5.10 -18.81 24.52
CA LEU A 175 -5.69 -17.51 24.22
C LEU A 175 -7.10 -17.42 24.79
N ILE A 176 -7.30 -16.41 25.64
CA ILE A 176 -8.58 -16.13 26.27
C ILE A 176 -9.29 -15.00 25.53
N GLU A 177 -10.62 -15.09 25.47
CA GLU A 177 -11.45 -13.94 25.12
C GLU A 177 -11.51 -12.96 26.31
N LYS A 178 -11.82 -11.69 26.03
CA LYS A 178 -11.98 -10.66 27.09
C LYS A 178 -12.99 -11.07 28.16
N SER A 179 -14.05 -11.77 27.76
CA SER A 179 -15.12 -12.30 28.64
C SER A 179 -14.61 -13.39 29.61
N GLY A 180 -13.60 -14.17 29.21
CA GLY A 180 -12.98 -15.21 30.03
C GLY A 180 -11.88 -14.69 30.95
N CYS A 181 -11.48 -13.42 30.82
CA CYS A 181 -10.43 -12.84 31.64
C CYS A 181 -10.97 -12.33 32.98
N ALA A 182 -10.52 -12.92 34.08
CA ALA A 182 -10.77 -12.37 35.41
C ALA A 182 -9.79 -11.22 35.70
N TYR A 183 -10.31 -10.00 35.82
CA TYR A 183 -9.55 -8.81 36.22
C TYR A 183 -10.35 -7.96 37.22
N ARG A 184 -9.61 -7.25 38.08
CA ARG A 184 -10.14 -6.20 38.96
C ARG A 184 -10.22 -4.87 38.22
N GLU A 185 -9.24 -4.60 37.37
CA GLU A 185 -9.12 -3.34 36.62
C GLU A 185 -8.51 -3.60 35.24
N TRP A 186 -9.11 -3.00 34.22
CA TRP A 186 -8.58 -2.97 32.86
C TRP A 186 -7.88 -1.62 32.69
N VAL A 187 -6.55 -1.64 32.57
CA VAL A 187 -5.75 -0.42 32.58
C VAL A 187 -5.72 0.19 31.19
N GLU A 188 -5.30 -0.59 30.20
CA GLU A 188 -5.22 -0.19 28.79
C GLU A 188 -5.10 -1.43 27.89
N ASP A 189 -5.37 -1.27 26.59
CA ASP A 189 -5.14 -2.27 25.54
C ASP A 189 -4.73 -1.60 24.22
N ASN A 190 -4.21 -2.39 23.28
CA ASN A 190 -3.88 -1.93 21.92
C ASN A 190 -4.86 -2.44 20.87
N ARG A 191 -6.10 -2.78 21.26
CA ARG A 191 -7.08 -3.40 20.36
C ARG A 191 -7.36 -2.54 19.15
N ASP A 192 -7.57 -1.24 19.37
CA ASP A 192 -7.93 -0.30 18.31
C ASP A 192 -6.78 -0.08 17.32
N ASP A 193 -5.52 -0.14 17.77
CA ASP A 193 -4.35 -0.09 16.90
C ASP A 193 -4.25 -1.34 16.00
N VAL A 194 -4.50 -2.52 16.57
CA VAL A 194 -4.54 -3.78 15.80
C VAL A 194 -5.67 -3.70 14.76
N VAL A 195 -6.86 -3.23 15.15
CA VAL A 195 -8.00 -3.07 14.23
C VAL A 195 -7.70 -2.03 13.15
N ALA A 196 -7.03 -0.92 13.47
CA ALA A 196 -6.62 0.08 12.49
C ALA A 196 -5.63 -0.51 11.48
N ASN A 197 -4.63 -1.28 11.92
CA ASN A 197 -3.70 -1.97 11.03
C ASN A 197 -4.42 -3.00 10.15
N LEU A 198 -5.42 -3.71 10.69
CA LEU A 198 -6.26 -4.65 9.94
C LEU A 198 -7.04 -3.92 8.85
N ASN A 199 -7.66 -2.78 9.18
CA ASN A 199 -8.38 -1.96 8.22
C ASN A 199 -7.46 -1.39 7.13
N ASN A 200 -6.20 -1.07 7.43
CA ASN A 200 -5.22 -0.66 6.40
C ASN A 200 -4.94 -1.78 5.39
N ILE A 201 -4.86 -3.04 5.84
CA ILE A 201 -4.73 -4.17 4.92
C ILE A 201 -5.98 -4.29 4.07
N VAL A 202 -7.17 -4.24 4.68
CA VAL A 202 -8.45 -4.33 3.98
C VAL A 202 -8.62 -3.22 2.95
N ASP A 203 -8.22 -1.99 3.27
CA ASP A 203 -8.28 -0.85 2.35
C ASP A 203 -7.41 -1.05 1.11
N GLY A 204 -6.33 -1.82 1.24
CA GLY A 204 -5.45 -2.24 0.15
C GLY A 204 -5.95 -3.45 -0.65
N LEU A 205 -7.14 -3.97 -0.37
CA LEU A 205 -7.72 -5.15 -1.04
C LEU A 205 -9.04 -4.81 -1.76
N MET A 206 -9.25 -5.47 -2.90
CA MET A 206 -10.49 -5.44 -3.65
C MET A 206 -10.73 -6.80 -4.31
N SER A 207 -11.98 -7.25 -4.39
CA SER A 207 -12.36 -8.38 -5.24
C SER A 207 -12.94 -7.86 -6.55
N VAL A 208 -12.41 -8.32 -7.68
CA VAL A 208 -12.90 -7.97 -9.01
C VAL A 208 -13.26 -9.26 -9.74
N ASP A 209 -14.54 -9.46 -10.03
CA ASP A 209 -15.08 -10.70 -10.62
C ASP A 209 -14.59 -11.97 -9.92
N GLY A 210 -14.55 -11.95 -8.59
CA GLY A 210 -14.10 -13.07 -7.76
C GLY A 210 -12.59 -13.15 -7.55
N ILE A 211 -11.78 -12.41 -8.30
CA ILE A 211 -10.31 -12.41 -8.17
C ILE A 211 -9.86 -11.32 -7.19
N LEU A 212 -8.83 -11.61 -6.39
CA LEU A 212 -8.24 -10.65 -5.46
C LEU A 212 -7.26 -9.70 -6.17
N TYR A 213 -7.52 -8.42 -5.97
CA TYR A 213 -6.67 -7.30 -6.38
C TYR A 213 -6.10 -6.62 -5.15
N GLY A 214 -4.89 -6.10 -5.31
CA GLY A 214 -4.15 -5.32 -4.34
C GLY A 214 -3.93 -3.90 -4.84
N LEU A 215 -3.79 -2.97 -3.92
CA LEU A 215 -3.40 -1.60 -4.23
C LEU A 215 -2.05 -1.61 -4.97
N ALA A 216 -2.05 -1.00 -6.15
CA ALA A 216 -0.87 -0.84 -6.99
C ALA A 216 -0.33 0.58 -6.91
N SER A 217 0.98 0.71 -7.02
CA SER A 217 1.60 2.02 -7.19
C SER A 217 1.60 2.44 -8.66
N GLU A 218 1.67 3.75 -8.91
CA GLU A 218 1.79 4.27 -10.27
C GLU A 218 3.15 3.90 -10.88
N PRO A 219 3.17 3.26 -12.08
CA PRO A 219 4.41 2.95 -12.79
C PRO A 219 5.08 4.23 -13.32
N ARG A 220 6.41 4.29 -13.23
CA ARG A 220 7.21 5.43 -13.71
C ARG A 220 8.53 4.95 -14.29
N TYR A 221 9.16 5.76 -15.13
CA TYR A 221 10.50 5.46 -15.62
C TYR A 221 11.56 5.93 -14.63
N GLU A 222 12.56 5.09 -14.37
CA GLU A 222 13.74 5.39 -13.58
C GLU A 222 14.98 5.24 -14.46
N VAL A 223 15.81 6.28 -14.56
CA VAL A 223 17.10 6.25 -15.27
C VAL A 223 18.22 6.40 -14.27
N ASN A 224 18.98 5.33 -14.06
CA ASN A 224 20.08 5.33 -13.09
C ASN A 224 21.37 4.78 -13.69
N SER A 225 22.50 5.24 -13.14
CA SER A 225 23.83 4.77 -13.48
C SER A 225 24.37 3.82 -12.43
N PHE A 226 25.14 2.83 -12.86
CA PHE A 226 25.79 1.84 -12.00
C PHE A 226 27.28 1.78 -12.28
N GLY A 227 28.06 1.52 -11.24
CA GLY A 227 29.51 1.38 -11.33
C GLY A 227 30.25 2.70 -11.50
N ALA A 228 31.56 2.61 -11.68
CA ALA A 228 32.46 3.75 -11.87
C ALA A 228 33.57 3.39 -12.87
N GLY A 229 34.15 4.42 -13.50
CA GLY A 229 35.26 4.26 -14.45
C GLY A 229 34.90 3.34 -15.61
N HIS A 230 35.71 2.31 -15.84
CA HIS A 230 35.52 1.36 -16.94
C HIS A 230 34.27 0.48 -16.81
N ASN A 231 33.69 0.37 -15.61
CA ASN A 231 32.47 -0.41 -15.35
C ASN A 231 31.21 0.47 -15.28
N TYR A 232 31.31 1.73 -15.72
CA TYR A 232 30.17 2.64 -15.73
C TYR A 232 29.13 2.21 -16.76
N SER A 233 27.88 2.05 -16.32
CA SER A 233 26.74 1.71 -17.15
C SER A 233 25.53 2.54 -16.76
N VAL A 234 24.59 2.69 -17.69
CA VAL A 234 23.31 3.36 -17.45
C VAL A 234 22.20 2.43 -17.88
N CYS A 235 21.17 2.34 -17.05
CA CYS A 235 19.98 1.54 -17.29
C CYS A 235 18.73 2.39 -17.10
N MET A 236 17.66 1.98 -17.78
CA MET A 236 16.31 2.51 -17.59
C MET A 236 15.41 1.37 -17.10
N PHE A 237 14.58 1.64 -16.11
CA PHE A 237 13.64 0.69 -15.53
C PHE A 237 12.24 1.26 -15.50
N ILE A 238 11.24 0.38 -15.41
CA ILE A 238 9.91 0.73 -14.91
C ILE A 238 9.90 0.42 -13.42
N SER A 239 9.68 1.46 -12.61
CA SER A 239 9.65 1.40 -11.16
C SER A 239 8.25 1.76 -10.64
N TYR A 240 7.94 1.27 -9.44
CA TYR A 240 6.67 1.45 -8.74
C TYR A 240 6.83 2.25 -7.44
N GLY A 241 8.01 2.83 -7.22
CA GLY A 241 8.30 3.61 -6.02
C GLY A 241 9.55 4.47 -6.22
N TYR A 242 9.83 5.30 -5.23
CA TYR A 242 11.05 6.09 -5.21
C TYR A 242 12.10 5.43 -4.31
N ASN A 243 13.35 5.48 -4.75
CA ASN A 243 14.50 5.15 -3.91
C ASN A 243 15.07 6.45 -3.35
N SER A 244 15.14 6.57 -2.03
CA SER A 244 15.67 7.77 -1.34
C SER A 244 17.13 8.09 -1.67
N ASN A 245 17.89 7.14 -2.19
CA ASN A 245 19.28 7.35 -2.61
C ASN A 245 19.40 7.84 -4.07
N ILE A 246 18.29 7.93 -4.80
CA ILE A 246 18.26 8.32 -6.21
C ILE A 246 17.54 9.66 -6.32
N SER A 247 18.21 10.63 -6.95
CA SER A 247 17.65 11.96 -7.20
C SER A 247 16.33 11.91 -7.96
N ASN A 248 15.41 12.82 -7.64
CA ASN A 248 14.17 13.01 -8.40
C ASN A 248 14.39 13.28 -9.90
N ARG A 249 15.57 13.76 -10.29
CA ARG A 249 15.98 13.99 -11.70
C ARG A 249 16.18 12.69 -12.49
N CYS A 250 16.18 11.55 -11.81
CA CYS A 250 16.27 10.23 -12.42
C CYS A 250 14.88 9.62 -12.69
N TYR A 251 13.81 10.26 -12.22
CA TYR A 251 12.46 9.73 -12.33
C TYR A 251 11.62 10.57 -13.30
N PHE A 252 10.83 9.86 -14.10
CA PHE A 252 9.94 10.44 -15.12
C PHE A 252 8.60 9.73 -15.03
N ASN A 253 7.50 10.46 -15.06
CA ASN A 253 6.18 9.81 -14.97
C ASN A 253 5.87 8.98 -16.24
N ALA A 254 4.77 8.24 -16.23
CA ALA A 254 4.39 7.35 -17.32
C ALA A 254 4.26 8.03 -18.70
N LEU A 255 3.96 9.33 -18.74
CA LEU A 255 3.82 10.13 -19.97
C LEU A 255 5.17 10.67 -20.50
N GLU A 256 6.24 10.54 -19.73
CA GLU A 256 7.52 11.20 -19.99
C GLU A 256 8.60 10.25 -20.54
N PHE A 257 8.20 9.21 -21.29
CA PHE A 257 9.13 8.24 -21.89
C PHE A 257 10.25 8.91 -22.70
N ASP A 258 9.92 9.88 -23.55
CA ASP A 258 10.92 10.54 -24.40
C ASP A 258 11.94 11.34 -23.57
N LYS A 259 11.51 11.91 -22.43
CA LYS A 259 12.42 12.61 -21.50
C LYS A 259 13.32 11.62 -20.77
N ALA A 260 12.77 10.47 -20.36
CA ALA A 260 13.55 9.39 -19.78
C ALA A 260 14.59 8.87 -20.78
N GLN A 261 14.19 8.67 -22.03
CA GLN A 261 15.07 8.23 -23.11
C GLN A 261 16.19 9.23 -23.40
N ALA A 262 15.87 10.54 -23.43
CA ALA A 262 16.86 11.59 -23.58
C ALA A 262 17.86 11.61 -22.42
N SER A 263 17.36 11.52 -21.17
CA SER A 263 18.22 11.43 -19.98
C SER A 263 19.10 10.18 -19.99
N TYR A 264 18.59 9.05 -20.50
CA TYR A 264 19.39 7.84 -20.66
C TYR A 264 20.53 8.06 -21.64
N ILE A 265 20.23 8.56 -22.84
CA ILE A 265 21.22 8.83 -23.90
C ILE A 265 22.27 9.83 -23.41
N GLU A 266 21.85 10.87 -22.68
CA GLU A 266 22.76 11.86 -22.09
C GLU A 266 23.72 11.21 -21.09
N ARG A 267 23.26 10.27 -20.26
CA ARG A 267 24.12 9.65 -19.25
C ARG A 267 24.93 8.48 -19.79
N ASN A 268 24.48 7.84 -20.87
CA ASN A 268 25.11 6.65 -21.41
C ASN A 268 26.43 6.99 -22.13
N PRO A 269 27.53 6.25 -21.89
CA PRO A 269 28.77 6.44 -22.63
C PRO A 269 28.61 6.14 -24.13
N ASN A 270 27.71 5.23 -24.49
CA ASN A 270 27.34 4.95 -25.87
C ASN A 270 26.08 5.73 -26.26
N LYS A 271 26.28 6.96 -26.76
CA LYS A 271 25.24 7.93 -27.13
C LYS A 271 24.26 7.45 -28.22
N GLY A 272 24.58 6.38 -28.94
CA GLY A 272 23.71 5.81 -29.97
C GLY A 272 22.73 4.74 -29.46
N LYS A 273 22.85 4.31 -28.20
CA LYS A 273 22.03 3.24 -27.65
C LYS A 273 20.70 3.78 -27.12
N VAL A 274 19.61 3.20 -27.59
CA VAL A 274 18.26 3.40 -27.05
C VAL A 274 18.05 2.49 -25.84
N ALA A 275 17.27 2.93 -24.86
CA ALA A 275 16.99 2.13 -23.68
C ALA A 275 15.75 1.27 -23.90
N GLU A 276 15.83 0.05 -23.39
CA GLU A 276 14.73 -0.92 -23.42
C GLU A 276 14.43 -1.31 -21.97
N PRO A 277 13.54 -0.58 -21.28
CA PRO A 277 13.29 -0.87 -19.88
C PRO A 277 12.61 -2.23 -19.73
N ASN A 278 12.95 -2.93 -18.65
CA ASN A 278 12.37 -4.22 -18.26
C ASN A 278 12.19 -5.19 -19.45
N CYS A 279 13.28 -5.49 -20.18
CA CYS A 279 13.30 -6.37 -21.35
C CYS A 279 12.46 -5.88 -22.54
N GLY A 280 12.42 -4.56 -22.77
CA GLY A 280 11.73 -3.96 -23.93
C GLY A 280 10.28 -3.55 -23.68
N ASN A 281 9.80 -3.68 -22.44
CA ASN A 281 8.46 -3.23 -22.07
C ASN A 281 8.40 -1.70 -22.02
N ARG A 282 7.26 -1.13 -22.38
CA ARG A 282 6.95 0.30 -22.24
C ARG A 282 5.68 0.46 -21.42
N ILE A 283 5.56 1.57 -20.70
CA ILE A 283 4.30 1.96 -20.06
C ILE A 283 3.39 2.54 -21.14
N GLU A 284 2.36 1.79 -21.53
CA GLU A 284 1.25 2.29 -22.33
C GLU A 284 0.22 2.92 -21.38
N VAL A 285 -0.04 4.22 -21.54
CA VAL A 285 -1.04 4.95 -20.75
C VAL A 285 -2.35 5.00 -21.52
N LEU A 286 -3.37 4.31 -21.01
CA LEU A 286 -4.71 4.28 -21.60
C LEU A 286 -5.63 5.34 -20.98
N ILE A 287 -5.37 5.72 -19.73
CA ILE A 287 -6.13 6.76 -19.02
C ILE A 287 -5.14 7.81 -18.49
N PRO A 288 -4.91 8.92 -19.21
CA PRO A 288 -3.97 9.95 -18.79
C PRO A 288 -4.29 10.59 -17.43
N ALA A 289 -5.57 10.66 -17.06
CA ALA A 289 -6.00 11.19 -15.76
C ALA A 289 -5.53 10.34 -14.57
N ALA A 290 -5.20 9.05 -14.80
CA ALA A 290 -4.64 8.16 -13.78
C ALA A 290 -3.14 8.41 -13.52
N VAL A 291 -2.49 9.27 -14.31
CA VAL A 291 -1.09 9.69 -14.12
C VAL A 291 -1.08 10.86 -13.15
N ILE A 292 -0.81 10.58 -11.88
CA ILE A 292 -0.83 11.57 -10.80
C ILE A 292 0.56 11.89 -10.27
N CYS A 293 1.54 10.99 -10.46
CA CYS A 293 2.88 11.17 -9.93
C CYS A 293 3.61 12.34 -10.59
N LYS A 294 4.27 13.14 -9.76
CA LYS A 294 5.09 14.29 -10.15
C LYS A 294 6.45 14.12 -9.49
N PRO A 295 7.36 13.32 -10.07
CA PRO A 295 8.61 12.96 -9.40
C PRO A 295 9.42 14.14 -8.86
N LYS A 296 9.45 15.27 -9.58
CA LYS A 296 10.15 16.49 -9.17
C LYS A 296 9.57 17.17 -7.92
N LEU A 297 8.31 16.92 -7.58
CA LEU A 297 7.63 17.47 -6.42
C LEU A 297 7.53 16.43 -5.29
N ASP A 298 7.31 15.17 -5.66
CA ASP A 298 6.99 14.10 -4.72
C ASP A 298 8.24 13.43 -4.13
N HIS A 299 9.43 13.68 -4.69
CA HIS A 299 10.66 13.01 -4.30
C HIS A 299 11.84 13.97 -4.08
N VAL A 300 12.76 13.54 -3.22
CA VAL A 300 13.94 14.31 -2.83
C VAL A 300 14.92 14.52 -3.99
N GLU A 301 15.63 15.64 -3.98
CA GLU A 301 16.67 15.97 -4.96
C GLU A 301 17.96 15.16 -4.74
#